data_AF-A0A3E2YQ48-F1
#
_entry.id   AF-A0A3E2YQ48-F1
#
_cell.length_a   1.000
_cell.length_b   1.000
_cell.length_c   1.000
_cell.angle_alpha   90.00
_cell.angle_beta   90.00
_cell.angle_gamma   90.00
#
_symmetry.space_group_name_H-M   'P 1'
#
loop_
_entity.id
_entity.type
_entity.pdbx_description
1 polymer ?
#
loop_
_entity_poly.entity_id
_entity_poly.type
_entity_poly.pdbx_seq_one_letter_code
_entity_poly.pdbx_strand_id
1 'polypeptide(L)'
;MRTCRAATAGKLTVVLATLVLTLTACGGGPSPRAWAASVCEALTPWRAEINKLTSSTQQQMTAKTTPAQAKENLVRLFGGAEQASETARRKVDEAGVPETDHGEEISQGFQASLGKVRDAYGRARGTIGGLGTSEPTAFYDGVRAAVDTLNKEYDASALDTSRLSSEELKKAFDEVPECR
;
A
#
# COMPACT_ATOMS: atom_id res chain seq x y z
N MET A 1 -9.41 -16.27 63.55
CA MET A 1 -9.81 -17.66 63.25
C MET A 1 -11.32 -17.71 63.11
N ARG A 2 -11.85 -17.92 61.90
CA ARG A 2 -13.25 -18.29 61.61
C ARG A 2 -13.37 -18.57 60.11
N THR A 3 -13.50 -19.85 59.76
CA THR A 3 -13.99 -20.32 58.46
C THR A 3 -15.51 -20.47 58.54
N CYS A 4 -16.25 -19.97 57.54
CA CYS A 4 -17.64 -20.35 57.28
C CYS A 4 -17.98 -20.27 55.79
N ARG A 5 -18.25 -21.45 55.22
CA ARG A 5 -19.26 -21.86 54.22
C ARG A 5 -19.38 -21.17 52.84
N ALA A 6 -19.53 -22.05 51.86
CA ALA A 6 -19.91 -21.83 50.48
C ALA A 6 -21.40 -21.50 50.29
N ALA A 7 -21.72 -20.72 49.25
CA ALA A 7 -22.69 -21.03 48.20
C ALA A 7 -22.94 -19.79 47.33
N THR A 8 -22.85 -19.91 46.01
CA THR A 8 -23.99 -19.76 45.09
C THR A 8 -23.51 -19.83 43.64
N ALA A 9 -24.27 -20.60 42.86
CA ALA A 9 -24.13 -20.74 41.42
C ALA A 9 -24.32 -19.39 40.72
N GLY A 10 -23.34 -18.98 39.92
CA GLY A 10 -23.40 -17.85 39.01
C GLY A 10 -23.10 -18.33 37.60
N LYS A 11 -24.04 -18.08 36.70
CA LYS A 11 -24.13 -18.56 35.32
C LYS A 11 -22.83 -18.28 34.53
N LEU A 12 -22.35 -19.31 33.82
CA LEU A 12 -21.32 -19.20 32.78
C LEU A 12 -21.76 -18.13 31.78
N THR A 13 -21.12 -16.96 31.82
CA THR A 13 -21.07 -16.03 30.72
C THR A 13 -19.63 -16.08 30.25
N VAL A 14 -19.38 -16.85 29.19
CA VAL A 14 -18.07 -16.91 28.53
C VAL A 14 -17.84 -15.54 27.89
N VAL A 15 -17.18 -14.66 28.64
CA VAL A 15 -16.58 -13.44 28.09
C VAL A 15 -15.41 -13.92 27.24
N LEU A 16 -15.59 -13.90 25.92
CA LEU A 16 -14.49 -14.01 24.96
C LEU A 16 -13.52 -12.87 25.28
N ALA A 17 -12.43 -13.20 25.97
CA ALA A 17 -11.32 -12.29 26.18
C ALA A 17 -10.68 -12.04 24.80
N THR A 18 -11.00 -10.89 24.20
CA THR A 18 -10.17 -10.32 23.14
C THR A 18 -8.78 -10.11 23.73
N LEU A 19 -7.82 -10.92 23.28
CA LEU A 19 -6.40 -10.70 23.56
C LEU A 19 -6.00 -9.38 22.90
N VAL A 20 -6.18 -8.28 23.62
CA VAL A 20 -5.46 -7.04 23.36
C VAL A 20 -4.04 -7.27 23.90
N LEU A 21 -3.17 -7.78 23.03
CA LEU A 21 -1.73 -7.90 23.29
C LEU A 21 -1.14 -6.49 23.38
N THR A 22 -1.28 -5.86 24.54
CA THR A 22 -0.50 -4.67 24.93
C THR A 22 0.88 -5.12 25.38
N LEU A 23 1.72 -5.50 24.41
CA LEU A 23 3.15 -5.63 24.64
C LEU A 23 3.78 -4.24 24.59
N THR A 24 3.62 -3.46 25.66
CA THR A 24 4.55 -2.38 25.97
C THR A 24 5.79 -3.02 26.60
N ALA A 25 6.80 -3.33 25.77
CA ALA A 25 8.13 -3.72 26.21
C ALA A 25 9.16 -2.74 25.61
N CYS A 26 10.15 -2.40 26.43
CA CYS A 26 11.05 -1.27 26.26
C CYS A 26 12.02 -1.44 25.06
N GLY A 27 12.11 -0.43 24.19
CA GLY A 27 13.28 -0.18 23.33
C GLY A 27 13.45 -1.07 22.09
N GLY A 28 12.42 -1.82 21.69
CA GLY A 28 12.43 -2.70 20.53
C GLY A 28 11.36 -2.31 19.50
N GLY A 29 11.63 -2.56 18.21
CA GLY A 29 10.68 -2.32 17.12
C GLY A 29 9.50 -3.32 17.14
N PRO A 30 8.54 -3.25 16.20
CA PRO A 30 7.55 -4.32 16.06
C PRO A 30 8.20 -5.65 15.69
N SER A 31 7.62 -6.75 16.17
CA SER A 31 8.00 -8.09 15.69
C SER A 31 7.77 -8.21 14.17
N PRO A 32 8.51 -9.08 13.47
CA PRO A 32 8.36 -9.24 12.02
C PRO A 32 6.93 -9.56 11.59
N ARG A 33 6.20 -10.34 12.39
CA ARG A 33 4.77 -10.63 12.17
C ARG A 33 3.89 -9.40 12.30
N ALA A 34 4.06 -8.60 13.37
CA ALA A 34 3.27 -7.40 13.58
C ALA A 34 3.54 -6.36 12.48
N TRP A 35 4.81 -6.19 12.12
CA TRP A 35 5.20 -5.29 11.04
C TRP A 35 4.64 -5.73 9.67
N ALA A 36 4.74 -7.02 9.32
CA ALA A 36 4.17 -7.54 8.08
C ALA A 36 2.64 -7.31 7.99
N ALA A 37 1.92 -7.51 9.09
CA ALA A 37 0.49 -7.23 9.15
C ALA A 37 0.20 -5.74 8.91
N SER A 38 0.91 -4.82 9.58
CA SER A 38 0.75 -3.37 9.39
C SER A 38 1.07 -2.93 7.96
N VAL A 39 2.13 -3.47 7.36
CA VAL A 39 2.50 -3.19 5.97
C VAL A 39 1.42 -3.68 5.00
N CYS A 40 0.88 -4.89 5.20
CA CYS A 40 -0.17 -5.40 4.31
C CYS A 40 -1.51 -4.67 4.48
N GLU A 41 -1.86 -4.26 5.71
CA GLU A 41 -3.00 -3.37 5.95
C GLU A 41 -2.80 -2.01 5.26
N ALA A 42 -1.59 -1.46 5.30
CA ALA A 42 -1.24 -0.23 4.61
C ALA A 42 -1.36 -0.34 3.08
N LEU A 43 -0.94 -1.49 2.53
CA LEU A 43 -0.93 -1.73 1.08
C LEU A 43 -2.29 -2.14 0.51
N THR A 44 -3.22 -2.62 1.32
CA THR A 44 -4.53 -3.11 0.84
C THR A 44 -5.33 -2.04 0.08
N PRO A 45 -5.57 -0.84 0.64
CA PRO A 45 -6.26 0.23 -0.09
C PRO A 45 -5.48 0.70 -1.33
N TRP A 46 -4.15 0.72 -1.25
CA TRP A 46 -3.29 1.08 -2.37
C TRP A 46 -3.43 0.10 -3.53
N ARG A 47 -3.36 -1.21 -3.28
CA ARG A 47 -3.56 -2.26 -4.30
C ARG A 47 -4.93 -2.14 -4.97
N ALA A 48 -5.98 -1.85 -4.20
CA ALA A 48 -7.32 -1.63 -4.74
C ALA A 48 -7.36 -0.43 -5.70
N GLU A 49 -6.70 0.68 -5.35
CA GLU A 49 -6.64 1.87 -6.20
C GLU A 49 -5.81 1.62 -7.48
N ILE A 50 -4.68 0.91 -7.40
CA ILE A 50 -3.89 0.55 -8.58
C ILE A 50 -4.68 -0.36 -9.54
N ASN A 51 -5.38 -1.37 -9.02
CA ASN A 51 -6.24 -2.25 -9.84
C ASN A 51 -7.37 -1.48 -10.55
N LYS A 52 -7.96 -0.52 -9.84
CA LYS A 52 -8.98 0.39 -10.40
C LYS A 52 -8.38 1.29 -11.49
N LEU A 53 -7.14 1.73 -11.35
CA LEU A 53 -6.47 2.58 -12.34
C LEU A 53 -6.26 1.84 -13.67
N THR A 54 -5.82 0.57 -13.63
CA THR A 54 -5.64 -0.24 -14.85
C THR A 54 -6.96 -0.41 -15.62
N SER A 55 -8.03 -0.79 -14.93
CA SER A 55 -9.36 -0.96 -15.55
C SER A 55 -9.95 0.37 -16.04
N SER A 56 -9.80 1.45 -15.27
CA SER A 56 -10.34 2.78 -15.61
C SER A 56 -9.58 3.43 -16.77
N THR A 57 -8.26 3.27 -16.85
CA THR A 57 -7.44 3.83 -17.94
C THR A 57 -7.83 3.21 -19.27
N GLN A 58 -7.98 1.88 -19.33
CA GLN A 58 -8.43 1.21 -20.55
C GLN A 58 -9.84 1.65 -20.97
N GLN A 59 -10.74 1.87 -20.01
CA GLN A 59 -12.05 2.45 -20.30
C GLN A 59 -11.96 3.89 -20.84
N GLN A 60 -11.13 4.77 -20.27
CA GLN A 60 -10.97 6.14 -20.78
C GLN A 60 -10.40 6.17 -22.21
N MET A 61 -9.52 5.23 -22.55
CA MET A 61 -8.93 5.11 -23.89
C MET A 61 -9.90 4.55 -24.94
N THR A 62 -10.98 3.87 -24.52
CA THR A 62 -11.95 3.20 -25.41
C THR A 62 -13.33 3.85 -25.41
N ALA A 63 -13.63 4.67 -24.38
CA ALA A 63 -14.87 5.42 -24.29
C ALA A 63 -14.92 6.53 -25.35
N LYS A 64 -16.12 6.83 -25.87
CA LYS A 64 -16.39 7.97 -26.75
C LYS A 64 -16.36 9.30 -25.96
N THR A 65 -15.25 9.60 -25.31
CA THR A 65 -15.03 10.86 -24.58
C THR A 65 -14.24 11.85 -25.42
N THR A 66 -14.47 13.14 -25.19
CA THR A 66 -13.64 14.18 -25.80
C THR A 66 -12.24 14.16 -25.17
N PRO A 67 -11.18 14.59 -25.89
CA PRO A 67 -9.84 14.70 -25.31
C PRO A 67 -9.78 15.52 -24.01
N ALA A 68 -10.60 16.57 -23.89
CA ALA A 68 -10.69 17.37 -22.66
C ALA A 68 -11.24 16.58 -21.47
N GLN A 69 -12.32 15.82 -21.68
CA GLN A 69 -12.90 14.95 -20.64
C GLN A 69 -11.95 13.80 -20.28
N ALA A 70 -11.33 13.18 -21.29
CA ALA A 70 -10.33 12.13 -21.08
C ALA A 70 -9.16 12.66 -20.25
N LYS A 71 -8.65 13.85 -20.56
CA LYS A 71 -7.58 14.52 -19.81
C LYS A 71 -7.94 14.70 -18.33
N GLU A 72 -9.09 15.28 -18.05
CA GLU A 72 -9.55 15.51 -16.67
C GLU A 72 -9.66 14.19 -15.89
N ASN A 73 -10.29 13.17 -16.51
CA ASN A 73 -10.45 11.87 -15.89
C ASN A 73 -9.12 11.18 -15.63
N LEU A 74 -8.21 11.19 -16.60
CA LEU A 74 -6.89 10.59 -16.45
C LEU A 74 -6.09 11.31 -15.37
N VAL A 75 -6.00 12.65 -15.40
CA VAL A 75 -5.30 13.43 -14.37
C VAL A 75 -5.81 13.09 -12.96
N ARG A 76 -7.13 12.96 -12.80
CA ARG A 76 -7.74 12.54 -11.53
C ARG A 76 -7.37 11.12 -11.15
N LEU A 77 -7.39 10.17 -12.08
CA LEU A 77 -7.01 8.77 -11.84
C LEU A 77 -5.55 8.65 -11.42
N PHE A 78 -4.61 9.21 -12.19
CA PHE A 78 -3.18 9.19 -11.86
C PHE A 78 -2.88 9.93 -10.54
N GLY A 79 -3.61 11.01 -10.24
CA GLY A 79 -3.51 11.70 -8.95
C GLY A 79 -4.04 10.90 -7.76
N GLY A 80 -5.03 10.03 -7.97
CA GLY A 80 -5.50 9.08 -6.96
C GLY A 80 -4.42 8.05 -6.62
N ALA A 81 -3.77 7.47 -7.64
CA ALA A 81 -2.68 6.52 -7.45
C ALA A 81 -1.43 7.16 -6.81
N GLU A 82 -1.06 8.38 -7.21
CA GLU A 82 0.01 9.16 -6.56
C GLU A 82 -0.25 9.30 -5.04
N GLN A 83 -1.46 9.73 -4.66
CA GLN A 83 -1.84 9.91 -3.27
C GLN A 83 -1.94 8.59 -2.49
N ALA A 84 -2.44 7.53 -3.13
CA ALA A 84 -2.52 6.20 -2.52
C ALA A 84 -1.13 5.64 -2.23
N SER A 85 -0.18 5.75 -3.18
CA SER A 85 1.21 5.33 -2.98
C SER A 85 1.90 6.11 -1.86
N GLU A 86 1.68 7.42 -1.80
CA GLU A 86 2.24 8.25 -0.72
C GLU A 86 1.60 7.92 0.64
N THR A 87 0.31 7.61 0.68
CA THR A 87 -0.37 7.17 1.92
C THR A 87 0.17 5.84 2.39
N ALA A 88 0.35 4.87 1.49
CA ALA A 88 0.99 3.60 1.82
C ALA A 88 2.42 3.82 2.34
N ARG A 89 3.21 4.70 1.70
CA ARG A 89 4.57 5.04 2.12
C ARG A 89 4.61 5.55 3.56
N ARG A 90 3.74 6.51 3.90
CA ARG A 90 3.64 7.04 5.27
C ARG A 90 3.22 5.98 6.28
N LYS A 91 2.27 5.11 5.94
CA LYS A 91 1.86 4.02 6.83
C LYS A 91 2.98 2.99 7.07
N VAL A 92 3.84 2.73 6.08
CA VAL A 92 5.03 1.89 6.29
C VAL A 92 6.03 2.59 7.21
N ASP A 93 6.21 3.90 7.07
CA ASP A 93 7.04 4.70 7.97
C ASP A 93 6.50 4.69 9.41
N GLU A 94 5.18 4.85 9.58
CA GLU A 94 4.47 4.75 10.86
C GLU A 94 4.56 3.35 11.48
N ALA A 95 4.61 2.29 10.65
CA ALA A 95 4.85 0.92 11.12
C ALA A 95 6.25 0.74 11.71
N GLY A 96 7.20 1.63 11.41
CA GLY A 96 8.54 1.62 11.96
C GLY A 96 9.45 0.54 11.36
N VAL A 97 10.40 0.07 12.17
CA VAL A 97 11.46 -0.87 11.76
C VAL A 97 11.21 -2.23 12.39
N PRO A 98 11.06 -3.32 11.60
CA PRO A 98 10.84 -4.65 12.17
C PRO A 98 12.07 -5.16 12.91
N GLU A 99 11.86 -5.89 14.00
CA GLU A 99 12.90 -6.59 14.75
C GLU A 99 13.37 -7.83 13.99
N THR A 100 14.17 -7.62 12.95
CA THR A 100 14.79 -8.69 12.17
C THR A 100 16.14 -8.23 11.64
N ASP A 101 16.95 -9.18 11.17
CA ASP A 101 18.19 -8.87 10.47
C ASP A 101 17.89 -7.93 9.30
N HIS A 102 18.65 -6.83 9.20
CA HIS A 102 18.47 -5.80 8.18
C HIS A 102 17.12 -5.05 8.23
N GLY A 103 16.44 -5.02 9.38
CA GLY A 103 15.13 -4.36 9.52
C GLY A 103 15.07 -2.90 9.01
N GLU A 104 16.12 -2.11 9.27
CA GLU A 104 16.18 -0.71 8.77
C GLU A 104 16.23 -0.65 7.24
N GLU A 105 17.08 -1.47 6.62
CA GLU A 105 17.21 -1.56 5.15
C GLU A 105 15.91 -2.04 4.51
N ILE A 106 15.22 -2.97 5.16
CA ILE A 106 13.90 -3.48 4.76
C ILE A 106 12.88 -2.33 4.78
N SER A 107 12.72 -1.65 5.91
CA SER A 107 11.74 -0.56 6.05
C SER A 107 12.01 0.57 5.05
N GLN A 108 13.27 1.01 4.96
CA GLN A 108 13.68 2.02 3.97
C GLN A 108 13.46 1.58 2.54
N GLY A 109 13.70 0.29 2.24
CA GLY A 109 13.45 -0.29 0.92
C GLY A 109 11.98 -0.16 0.51
N PHE A 110 11.05 -0.56 1.39
CA PHE A 110 9.61 -0.40 1.14
C PHE A 110 9.22 1.07 0.95
N GLN A 111 9.73 1.96 1.83
CA GLN A 111 9.46 3.39 1.70
C GLN A 111 9.99 3.97 0.38
N ALA A 112 11.20 3.58 -0.03
CA ALA A 112 11.82 4.04 -1.26
C ALA A 112 11.08 3.52 -2.51
N SER A 113 10.66 2.24 -2.50
CA SER A 113 9.86 1.65 -3.58
C SER A 113 8.53 2.40 -3.73
N LEU A 114 7.77 2.57 -2.64
CA LEU A 114 6.51 3.31 -2.66
C LEU A 114 6.69 4.78 -3.06
N GLY A 115 7.79 5.42 -2.65
CA GLY A 115 8.15 6.77 -3.07
C GLY A 115 8.42 6.87 -4.58
N LYS A 116 9.16 5.92 -5.16
CA LYS A 116 9.39 5.85 -6.61
C LYS A 116 8.08 5.65 -7.38
N VAL A 117 7.19 4.78 -6.88
CA VAL A 117 5.87 4.56 -7.47
C VAL A 117 5.03 5.84 -7.43
N ARG A 118 4.98 6.54 -6.28
CA ARG A 118 4.32 7.85 -6.15
C ARG A 118 4.83 8.82 -7.21
N ASP A 119 6.14 8.96 -7.32
CA ASP A 119 6.75 9.90 -8.25
C ASP A 119 6.45 9.56 -9.70
N ALA A 120 6.40 8.28 -10.04
CA ALA A 120 6.04 7.82 -11.38
C ALA A 120 4.59 8.19 -11.74
N TYR A 121 3.64 7.95 -10.82
CA TYR A 121 2.26 8.39 -11.01
C TYR A 121 2.13 9.91 -11.09
N GLY A 122 2.86 10.66 -10.25
CA GLY A 122 2.91 12.12 -10.29
C GLY A 122 3.46 12.66 -11.61
N ARG A 123 4.53 12.05 -12.15
CA ARG A 123 5.07 12.40 -13.48
C ARG A 123 4.07 12.11 -14.58
N ALA A 124 3.44 10.93 -14.59
CA ALA A 124 2.40 10.59 -15.57
C ALA A 124 1.23 11.58 -15.52
N ARG A 125 0.75 11.92 -14.32
CA ARG A 125 -0.27 12.95 -14.11
C ARG A 125 0.15 14.30 -14.68
N GLY A 126 1.36 14.74 -14.38
CA GLY A 126 1.92 16.01 -14.87
C GLY A 126 1.99 16.06 -16.39
N THR A 127 2.53 15.00 -17.00
CA THR A 127 2.64 14.88 -18.47
C THR A 127 1.26 14.95 -19.12
N ILE A 128 0.30 14.14 -18.67
CA ILE A 128 -1.07 14.14 -19.23
C ILE A 128 -1.77 15.49 -18.99
N GLY A 129 -1.58 16.09 -17.82
CA GLY A 129 -2.07 17.43 -17.49
C GLY A 129 -1.48 18.54 -18.38
N GLY A 130 -0.30 18.33 -18.94
CA GLY A 130 0.36 19.23 -19.89
C GLY A 130 -0.08 19.08 -21.34
N LEU A 131 -0.77 17.99 -21.71
CA LEU A 131 -1.15 17.74 -23.10
C LEU A 131 -2.21 18.72 -23.60
N GLY A 132 -2.07 19.15 -24.85
CA GLY A 132 -3.12 19.85 -25.59
C GLY A 132 -4.26 18.90 -25.99
N THR A 133 -5.48 19.44 -26.08
CA THR A 133 -6.69 18.64 -26.37
C THR A 133 -7.31 18.96 -27.73
N SER A 134 -6.70 19.87 -28.49
CA SER A 134 -7.21 20.34 -29.79
C SER A 134 -7.03 19.30 -30.90
N GLU A 135 -5.98 18.47 -30.82
CA GLU A 135 -5.65 17.43 -31.78
C GLU A 135 -5.82 16.05 -31.12
N PRO A 136 -6.93 15.34 -31.35
CA PRO A 136 -7.24 14.09 -30.64
C PRO A 136 -6.15 13.03 -30.75
N THR A 137 -5.59 12.82 -31.96
CA THR A 137 -4.53 11.84 -32.18
C THR A 137 -3.30 12.15 -31.34
N ALA A 138 -2.83 13.40 -31.39
CA ALA A 138 -1.66 13.84 -30.62
C ALA A 138 -1.89 13.73 -29.09
N PHE A 139 -3.11 14.04 -28.63
CA PHE A 139 -3.48 13.85 -27.22
C PHE A 139 -3.35 12.38 -26.80
N TYR A 140 -3.99 11.46 -27.53
CA TYR A 140 -3.99 10.05 -27.15
C TYR A 140 -2.60 9.39 -27.31
N ASP A 141 -1.78 9.83 -28.28
CA ASP A 141 -0.39 9.38 -28.40
C ASP A 141 0.46 9.86 -27.23
N GLY A 142 0.27 11.11 -26.78
CA GLY A 142 0.91 11.63 -25.57
C GLY A 142 0.50 10.85 -24.31
N VAL A 143 -0.78 10.49 -24.19
CA VAL A 143 -1.26 9.63 -23.09
C VAL A 143 -0.58 8.26 -23.11
N ARG A 144 -0.50 7.60 -24.28
CA ARG A 144 0.19 6.30 -24.41
C ARG A 144 1.66 6.40 -24.00
N ALA A 145 2.38 7.43 -24.47
CA ALA A 145 3.78 7.63 -24.12
C ALA A 145 3.98 7.88 -22.60
N ALA A 146 3.07 8.61 -21.96
CA ALA A 146 3.09 8.81 -20.52
C ALA A 146 2.88 7.50 -19.74
N VAL A 147 1.94 6.67 -20.18
CA VAL A 147 1.67 5.34 -19.60
C VAL A 147 2.83 4.37 -19.82
N ASP A 148 3.45 4.37 -21.00
CA ASP A 148 4.62 3.53 -21.28
C ASP A 148 5.82 3.92 -20.41
N THR A 149 6.01 5.22 -20.17
CA THR A 149 7.05 5.72 -19.26
C THR A 149 6.75 5.30 -17.82
N LEU A 150 5.50 5.47 -17.38
CA LEU A 150 5.07 5.00 -16.07
C LEU A 150 5.34 3.51 -15.87
N ASN A 151 5.00 2.65 -16.83
CA ASN A 151 5.20 1.20 -16.70
C ASN A 151 6.69 0.87 -16.51
N LYS A 152 7.59 1.52 -17.27
CA LYS A 152 9.04 1.34 -17.12
C LYS A 152 9.53 1.79 -15.74
N GLU A 153 9.05 2.93 -15.25
CA GLU A 153 9.41 3.46 -13.94
C GLU A 153 8.84 2.60 -12.80
N TYR A 154 7.63 2.06 -12.98
CA TYR A 154 6.98 1.15 -12.05
C TYR A 154 7.77 -0.16 -11.94
N ASP A 155 8.16 -0.76 -13.07
CA ASP A 155 8.99 -1.97 -13.08
C ASP A 155 10.36 -1.72 -12.42
N ALA A 156 10.97 -0.55 -12.67
CA ALA A 156 12.23 -0.16 -12.03
C ALA A 156 12.08 0.23 -10.55
N SER A 157 10.85 0.46 -10.09
CA SER A 157 10.54 0.76 -8.68
C SER A 157 10.33 -0.51 -7.84
N ALA A 158 10.24 -1.68 -8.48
CA ALA A 158 10.09 -2.95 -7.82
C ALA A 158 11.17 -3.11 -6.74
N LEU A 159 10.71 -3.44 -5.54
CA LEU A 159 11.60 -3.66 -4.42
C LEU A 159 12.51 -4.85 -4.73
N ASP A 160 13.81 -4.67 -4.59
CA ASP A 160 14.79 -5.76 -4.69
C ASP A 160 14.61 -6.70 -3.49
N THR A 161 13.74 -7.70 -3.66
CA THR A 161 13.38 -8.65 -2.61
C THR A 161 14.51 -9.61 -2.26
N SER A 162 15.59 -9.64 -3.04
CA SER A 162 16.78 -10.45 -2.73
C SER A 162 17.49 -9.99 -1.46
N ARG A 163 17.30 -8.72 -1.05
CA ARG A 163 17.82 -8.15 0.20
C ARG A 163 16.82 -8.16 1.36
N LEU A 164 15.56 -8.48 1.08
CA LEU A 164 14.53 -8.72 2.10
C LEU A 164 14.55 -10.17 2.61
N SER A 165 15.63 -10.91 2.33
CA SER A 165 15.79 -12.35 2.55
C SER A 165 15.97 -12.72 4.02
N SER A 166 15.21 -12.09 4.92
CA SER A 166 14.95 -12.65 6.23
C SER A 166 13.87 -13.73 6.06
N GLU A 167 14.25 -14.99 6.30
CA GLU A 167 13.30 -16.12 6.23
C GLU A 167 12.11 -15.91 7.18
N GLU A 168 12.36 -15.28 8.33
CA GLU A 168 11.33 -14.93 9.31
C GLU A 168 10.34 -13.92 8.74
N LEU A 169 10.83 -12.85 8.10
CA LEU A 169 9.97 -11.84 7.50
C LEU A 169 9.17 -12.38 6.31
N LYS A 170 9.80 -13.22 5.47
CA LYS A 170 9.10 -13.89 4.37
C LYS A 170 7.95 -14.74 4.89
N LYS A 171 8.21 -15.56 5.91
CA LYS A 171 7.18 -16.39 6.57
C LYS A 171 6.08 -15.53 7.19
N ALA A 172 6.42 -14.39 7.79
CA ALA A 172 5.44 -13.45 8.32
C ALA A 172 4.47 -12.96 7.24
N PHE A 173 4.98 -12.46 6.11
CA PHE A 173 4.14 -12.01 4.98
C PHE A 173 3.25 -13.13 4.40
N ASP A 174 3.72 -14.38 4.37
CA ASP A 174 2.94 -15.52 3.87
C ASP A 174 1.82 -15.96 4.86
N GLU A 175 2.02 -15.76 6.17
CA GLU A 175 1.12 -16.23 7.22
C GLU A 175 0.09 -15.20 7.69
N VAL A 176 0.34 -13.90 7.53
CA VAL A 176 -0.59 -12.87 8.00
C VAL A 176 -1.82 -12.77 7.10
N PRO A 177 -3.06 -12.82 7.66
CA PRO A 177 -4.28 -12.73 6.86
C PRO A 177 -4.42 -11.46 6.03
N GLU A 178 -3.84 -10.35 6.50
CA GLU A 178 -3.89 -9.02 5.87
C GLU A 178 -3.19 -9.00 4.50
N CYS A 179 -2.28 -9.94 4.24
CA CYS A 179 -1.59 -10.05 2.94
C CYS A 179 -2.35 -10.91 1.91
N ARG A 180 -3.49 -11.51 2.27
CA ARG A 180 -4.24 -12.46 1.43
C ARG A 180 -5.35 -11.81 0.63
#